data_AF-A0A261B114-F1
#
_entry.id   AF-A0A261B114-F1
#
_cell.length_a   1.000
_cell.length_b   1.000
_cell.length_c   1.000
_cell.angle_alpha   90.00
_cell.angle_beta   90.00
_cell.angle_gamma   90.00
#
_symmetry.space_group_name_H-M   'P 1'
#
loop_
_entity.id
_entity.type
_entity.pdbx_description
1 polymer ?
#
loop_
_entity_poly.entity_id
_entity_poly.type
_entity_poly.pdbx_seq_one_letter_code
_entity_poly.pdbx_strand_id
1 'polypeptide(L)'
;MAASLRHMAHFQKALLVARSAPRLSTIVRATSTLNDGASKVPDHSMHFKLERLWAVGMLPILPASYFIHGPVMDAVLTVALTLHIHWGIHGVVYDYARPYVIGETAAKAAHVGVYIITGLLLAGLLHFNTNDVGITKAFELARRRNNFSKRPHFRNGPQKENTHDHPKQDSTALRQRGFFQVLPTDEIPQVPQCSHGPCLLFEKKNGSEVEETETGEIEVKEGEDAEKKKKKKKIFGYNRIPKALTEMEPSDTILYCKECINVFPNKHECVCEPIEAEALARPTNLLPPVSEQHGESQFFFSDETLGVIVKAVEKSKVDGILCIGAPRIFETIRALHPEKNVFLLDYDKRFAKFFPSKQYAQYSMLVDHFFDKNAEPKLMEFFQNSKSILLITDPPFGVFMEPLLKTIEKMKKRFESTGKDITSFYSMIVLPIYIRKYVLHDNFWMSDYRVTYVGHKLYQYPEKTIVRLFTNLPKECIDLKKVNGYKFCESCDRYVTEKNIHCERCDSCTSVEQGKWNHCDQCDKCVKPRYVHCAE
;
A
#
# COMPACT_ATOMS: atom_id res chain seq x y z
N MET A 1 56.54 31.82 -16.13
CA MET A 1 55.87 33.13 -16.17
C MET A 1 54.85 33.19 -15.04
N ALA A 2 54.85 34.31 -14.32
CA ALA A 2 54.31 34.47 -12.97
C ALA A 2 52.77 34.46 -12.89
N ALA A 3 52.27 33.87 -11.81
CA ALA A 3 50.93 34.13 -11.29
C ALA A 3 50.92 35.45 -10.50
N SER A 4 49.92 36.30 -10.73
CA SER A 4 49.63 37.45 -9.88
C SER A 4 48.22 37.33 -9.30
N LEU A 5 48.18 37.11 -7.98
CA LEU A 5 47.06 37.34 -7.09
C LEU A 5 46.58 38.80 -7.18
N ARG A 6 45.38 39.01 -7.73
CA ARG A 6 44.45 40.12 -7.41
C ARG A 6 43.15 39.86 -8.18
N HIS A 7 42.00 40.08 -7.54
CA HIS A 7 40.60 39.94 -8.00
C HIS A 7 39.74 38.82 -7.37
N MET A 8 40.14 38.25 -6.23
CA MET A 8 39.21 37.57 -5.29
C MET A 8 38.71 38.50 -4.18
N ALA A 9 38.26 39.71 -4.51
CA ALA A 9 37.73 40.63 -3.50
C ALA A 9 36.75 41.65 -4.08
N HIS A 10 35.68 41.22 -4.76
CA HIS A 10 34.49 42.08 -4.96
C HIS A 10 33.18 41.30 -5.05
N PHE A 11 33.13 40.06 -4.55
CA PHE A 11 31.95 39.19 -4.59
C PHE A 11 30.99 39.34 -3.39
N GLN A 12 30.99 40.47 -2.67
CA GLN A 12 30.20 40.56 -1.41
C GLN A 12 29.48 41.88 -1.11
N LYS A 13 29.28 42.79 -2.09
CA LYS A 13 28.54 44.05 -1.83
C LYS A 13 27.51 44.46 -2.90
N ALA A 14 26.90 43.51 -3.60
CA ALA A 14 25.77 43.78 -4.50
C ALA A 14 24.45 43.10 -4.05
N LEU A 15 24.37 42.63 -2.79
CA LEU A 15 23.20 41.95 -2.22
C LEU A 15 22.44 42.77 -1.17
N LEU A 16 22.63 44.09 -1.11
CA LEU A 16 22.09 44.90 0.01
C LEU A 16 21.57 46.31 -0.36
N VAL A 17 21.10 46.54 -1.58
CA VAL A 17 20.27 47.73 -1.91
C VAL A 17 19.18 47.36 -2.92
N ALA A 18 18.29 46.46 -2.51
CA ALA A 18 17.01 46.20 -3.18
C ALA A 18 15.88 46.51 -2.19
N ARG A 19 15.74 47.79 -1.83
CA ARG A 19 14.61 48.33 -1.05
C ARG A 19 14.67 49.85 -1.03
N SER A 20 14.18 50.50 -2.10
CA SER A 20 13.53 51.83 -2.04
C SER A 20 13.24 52.39 -3.44
N ALA A 21 11.94 52.62 -3.70
CA ALA A 21 11.35 53.63 -4.58
C ALA A 21 11.22 53.36 -6.10
N PRO A 22 10.17 53.93 -6.73
CA PRO A 22 9.39 53.30 -7.79
C PRO A 22 9.83 53.74 -9.19
N ARG A 23 9.65 52.89 -10.21
CA ARG A 23 9.74 53.31 -11.62
C ARG A 23 8.42 53.03 -12.33
N LEU A 24 7.73 54.14 -12.59
CA LEU A 24 6.69 54.33 -13.58
C LEU A 24 7.14 53.71 -14.92
N SER A 25 6.41 52.72 -15.42
CA SER A 25 6.50 52.29 -16.82
C SER A 25 5.15 52.55 -17.49
N THR A 26 5.13 53.63 -18.25
CA THR A 26 4.07 54.09 -19.14
C THR A 26 3.57 52.97 -20.06
N ILE A 27 2.25 52.78 -20.12
CA ILE A 27 1.60 51.88 -21.09
C ILE A 27 1.70 52.54 -22.47
N VAL A 28 2.56 52.01 -23.34
CA VAL A 28 2.51 52.33 -24.77
C VAL A 28 1.32 51.59 -25.37
N ARG A 29 0.24 52.31 -25.61
CA ARG A 29 -0.93 51.81 -26.35
C ARG A 29 -0.59 51.90 -27.84
N ALA A 30 -0.10 50.81 -28.42
CA ALA A 30 -0.01 50.69 -29.88
C ALA A 30 -1.44 50.60 -30.44
N THR A 31 -1.90 51.70 -31.03
CA THR A 31 -3.12 51.74 -31.85
C THR A 31 -2.82 51.09 -33.19
N SER A 32 -3.11 49.80 -33.34
CA SER A 32 -3.18 49.18 -34.66
C SER A 32 -4.52 49.54 -35.31
N THR A 33 -4.48 50.52 -36.20
CA THR A 33 -5.54 50.81 -37.16
C THR A 33 -5.47 49.79 -38.30
N LEU A 34 -6.24 48.71 -38.21
CA LEU A 34 -6.67 47.92 -39.37
C LEU A 34 -8.12 47.55 -39.16
N ASN A 35 -8.98 48.38 -39.73
CA ASN A 35 -10.41 48.16 -39.82
C ASN A 35 -10.68 47.64 -41.24
N ASP A 36 -10.35 46.37 -41.49
CA ASP A 36 -10.64 45.69 -42.74
C ASP A 36 -11.72 44.63 -42.49
N GLY A 37 -12.97 45.01 -42.80
CA GLY A 37 -13.98 44.11 -43.38
C GLY A 37 -14.46 42.86 -42.61
N ALA A 38 -14.03 42.59 -41.38
CA ALA A 38 -14.50 41.43 -40.62
C ALA A 38 -15.80 41.76 -39.87
N SER A 39 -16.85 40.97 -40.12
CA SER A 39 -18.11 40.92 -39.37
C SER A 39 -17.91 41.27 -37.89
N LYS A 40 -18.72 42.19 -37.32
CA LYS A 40 -18.72 42.55 -35.90
C LYS A 40 -18.48 41.30 -35.04
N VAL A 41 -17.25 41.12 -34.56
CA VAL A 41 -16.92 40.00 -33.69
C VAL A 41 -17.73 40.22 -32.41
N PRO A 42 -18.53 39.25 -31.96
CA PRO A 42 -19.33 39.41 -30.74
C PRO A 42 -18.43 39.82 -29.58
N ASP A 43 -18.85 40.81 -28.79
CA ASP A 43 -18.07 41.27 -27.64
C ASP A 43 -18.09 40.19 -26.54
N HIS A 44 -17.05 39.34 -26.52
CA HIS A 44 -16.87 38.28 -25.52
C HIS A 44 -16.46 38.82 -24.14
N SER A 45 -16.21 40.13 -23.99
CA SER A 45 -15.82 40.76 -22.72
C SER A 45 -16.90 40.63 -21.65
N MET A 46 -18.18 40.75 -22.04
CA MET A 46 -19.31 40.60 -21.12
C MET A 46 -19.45 39.16 -20.61
N HIS A 47 -19.28 38.17 -21.49
CA HIS A 47 -19.33 36.75 -21.14
C HIS A 47 -18.20 36.39 -20.16
N PHE A 48 -16.97 36.84 -20.46
CA PHE A 48 -15.83 36.63 -19.58
C PHE A 48 -16.02 37.26 -18.19
N LYS A 49 -16.56 38.49 -18.13
CA LYS A 49 -16.86 39.14 -16.83
C LYS A 49 -17.91 38.35 -16.04
N LEU A 50 -18.94 37.84 -16.72
CA LEU A 50 -19.99 37.04 -16.10
C LEU A 50 -19.45 35.72 -15.54
N GLU A 51 -18.60 35.01 -16.30
CA GLU A 51 -17.94 33.79 -15.84
C GLU A 51 -17.14 34.00 -14.56
N ARG A 52 -16.35 35.09 -14.50
CA ARG A 52 -15.53 35.42 -13.33
C ARG A 52 -16.39 35.82 -12.13
N LEU A 53 -17.45 36.60 -12.36
CA LEU A 53 -18.38 36.98 -11.31
C LEU A 53 -19.09 35.75 -10.73
N TRP A 54 -19.52 34.81 -11.57
CA TRP A 54 -20.13 33.56 -11.14
C TRP A 54 -19.17 32.70 -10.31
N ALA A 55 -17.92 32.54 -10.76
CA ALA A 55 -16.91 31.79 -10.01
C ALA A 55 -16.63 32.40 -8.63
N VAL A 56 -16.57 33.73 -8.53
CA VAL A 56 -16.44 34.42 -7.23
C VAL A 56 -17.69 34.21 -6.38
N GLY A 57 -18.89 34.22 -6.98
CA GLY A 57 -20.15 33.95 -6.30
C GLY A 57 -20.26 32.53 -5.71
N MET A 58 -19.52 31.56 -6.25
CA MET A 58 -19.48 30.19 -5.71
C MET A 58 -18.59 30.01 -4.48
N LEU A 59 -17.66 30.94 -4.22
CA LEU A 59 -16.76 30.89 -3.05
C LEU A 59 -17.50 30.80 -1.71
N PRO A 60 -18.59 31.54 -1.45
CA PRO A 60 -19.38 31.38 -0.24
C PRO A 60 -20.34 30.17 -0.28
N ILE A 61 -20.76 29.72 -1.47
CA ILE A 61 -21.75 28.63 -1.62
C ILE A 61 -21.16 27.29 -1.16
N LEU A 62 -19.91 26.99 -1.52
CA LEU A 62 -19.23 25.75 -1.14
C LEU A 62 -19.11 25.56 0.39
N PRO A 63 -18.56 26.51 1.19
CA PRO A 63 -18.54 26.37 2.63
C PRO A 63 -19.94 26.44 3.25
N ALA A 64 -20.88 27.24 2.70
CA ALA A 64 -22.25 27.24 3.18
C ALA A 64 -22.91 25.86 3.06
N SER A 65 -22.66 25.14 1.96
CA SER A 65 -23.18 23.79 1.72
C SER A 65 -22.64 22.73 2.68
N TYR A 66 -21.54 23.02 3.39
CA TYR A 66 -21.02 22.14 4.44
C TYR A 66 -21.82 22.26 5.75
N PHE A 67 -22.44 23.41 6.00
CA PHE A 67 -23.18 23.68 7.25
C PHE A 67 -24.69 23.61 7.05
N ILE A 68 -25.19 23.97 5.88
CA ILE A 68 -26.61 24.04 5.55
C ILE A 68 -26.92 22.93 4.54
N HIS A 69 -27.69 21.93 4.97
CA HIS A 69 -28.13 20.83 4.13
C HIS A 69 -29.61 20.93 3.81
N GLY A 70 -30.01 20.44 2.64
CA GLY A 70 -31.41 20.30 2.25
C GLY A 70 -31.67 20.58 0.77
N PRO A 71 -32.90 20.32 0.30
CA PRO A 71 -33.23 20.34 -1.14
C PRO A 71 -32.96 21.69 -1.82
N VAL A 72 -33.14 22.80 -1.09
CA VAL A 72 -32.86 24.15 -1.59
C VAL A 72 -31.36 24.36 -1.81
N MET A 73 -30.52 23.93 -0.87
CA MET A 73 -29.06 24.01 -1.04
C MET A 73 -28.60 23.08 -2.17
N ASP A 74 -29.18 21.90 -2.28
CA ASP A 74 -28.87 20.94 -3.34
C ASP A 74 -29.24 21.48 -4.72
N ALA A 75 -30.37 22.18 -4.86
CA ALA A 75 -30.74 22.87 -6.09
C ALA A 75 -29.78 24.02 -6.44
N VAL A 76 -29.39 24.83 -5.45
CA VAL A 76 -28.41 25.91 -5.62
C VAL A 76 -27.06 25.34 -6.08
N LEU A 77 -26.58 24.26 -5.46
CA LEU A 77 -25.36 23.56 -5.86
C LEU A 77 -25.45 23.00 -7.29
N THR A 78 -26.57 22.38 -7.65
CA THR A 78 -26.77 21.83 -8.99
C THR A 78 -26.66 22.90 -10.07
N VAL A 79 -27.30 24.05 -9.88
CA VAL A 79 -27.20 25.17 -10.84
C VAL A 79 -25.79 25.75 -10.86
N ALA A 80 -25.19 25.99 -9.69
CA ALA A 80 -23.84 26.54 -9.55
C ALA A 80 -22.78 25.66 -10.22
N LEU A 81 -22.77 24.37 -9.90
CA LEU A 81 -21.82 23.40 -10.43
C LEU A 81 -22.02 23.17 -11.93
N THR A 82 -23.25 23.00 -12.40
CA THR A 82 -23.53 22.76 -13.82
C THR A 82 -23.02 23.91 -14.67
N LEU A 83 -23.31 25.16 -14.28
CA LEU A 83 -22.90 26.32 -15.07
C LEU A 83 -21.37 26.54 -15.03
N HIS A 84 -20.74 26.31 -13.86
CA HIS A 84 -19.28 26.41 -13.73
C HIS A 84 -18.54 25.35 -14.54
N ILE A 85 -19.02 24.10 -14.48
CA ILE A 85 -18.44 22.98 -15.22
C ILE A 85 -18.66 23.17 -16.73
N HIS A 86 -19.82 23.68 -17.15
CA HIS A 86 -20.11 23.97 -18.56
C HIS A 86 -19.07 24.90 -19.18
N TRP A 87 -18.84 26.09 -18.58
CA TRP A 87 -17.86 27.04 -19.08
C TRP A 87 -16.42 26.51 -19.00
N GLY A 88 -16.10 25.76 -17.94
CA GLY A 88 -14.78 25.13 -17.78
C GLY A 88 -14.47 24.12 -18.88
N ILE A 89 -15.38 23.17 -19.12
CA ILE A 89 -15.21 22.14 -20.17
C ILE A 89 -15.26 22.78 -21.55
N HIS A 90 -16.11 23.79 -21.76
CA HIS A 90 -16.15 24.54 -23.01
C HIS A 90 -14.77 25.13 -23.33
N GLY A 91 -14.11 25.81 -22.38
CA GLY A 91 -12.73 26.30 -22.56
C GLY A 91 -11.73 25.19 -22.91
N VAL A 92 -11.75 24.08 -22.16
CA VAL A 92 -10.85 22.93 -22.40
C VAL A 92 -11.05 22.35 -23.80
N VAL A 93 -12.29 22.15 -24.24
CA VAL A 93 -12.57 21.61 -25.59
C VAL A 93 -12.12 22.59 -26.67
N TYR A 94 -12.31 23.90 -26.49
CA TYR A 94 -11.80 24.89 -27.44
C TYR A 94 -10.27 24.94 -27.52
N ASP A 95 -9.57 24.66 -26.42
CA ASP A 95 -8.10 24.66 -26.39
C ASP A 95 -7.49 23.44 -27.08
N TYR A 96 -8.09 22.25 -26.89
CA TYR A 96 -7.50 20.96 -27.32
C TYR A 96 -8.18 20.34 -28.55
N ALA A 97 -9.47 20.54 -28.76
CA ALA A 97 -10.23 19.94 -29.87
C ALA A 97 -10.17 20.82 -31.13
N ARG A 98 -8.96 21.25 -31.52
CA ARG A 98 -8.78 22.17 -32.66
C ARG A 98 -9.01 21.44 -33.99
N PRO A 99 -9.70 22.06 -34.96
CA PRO A 99 -9.91 21.48 -36.30
C PRO A 99 -8.62 21.01 -36.99
N TYR A 100 -7.50 21.71 -36.74
CA TYR A 100 -6.19 21.36 -37.29
C TYR A 100 -5.64 20.01 -36.79
N VAL A 101 -5.98 19.59 -35.57
CA VAL A 101 -5.41 18.39 -34.94
C VAL A 101 -6.30 17.17 -35.16
N ILE A 102 -7.61 17.34 -35.01
CA ILE A 102 -8.58 16.24 -35.01
C ILE A 102 -9.50 16.23 -36.24
N GLY A 103 -9.38 17.21 -37.13
CA GLY A 103 -10.26 17.40 -38.29
C GLY A 103 -11.51 18.21 -37.97
N GLU A 104 -12.07 18.90 -38.98
CA GLU A 104 -13.20 19.82 -38.80
C GLU A 104 -14.48 19.14 -38.31
N THR A 105 -14.75 17.92 -38.77
CA THR A 105 -15.94 17.16 -38.39
C THR A 105 -15.87 16.70 -36.94
N ALA A 106 -14.71 16.20 -36.51
CA ALA A 106 -14.50 15.77 -35.13
C ALA A 106 -14.47 16.96 -34.15
N ALA A 107 -13.89 18.09 -34.54
CA ALA A 107 -13.91 19.32 -33.74
C ALA A 107 -15.34 19.83 -33.51
N LYS A 108 -16.16 19.90 -34.57
CA LYS A 108 -17.59 20.25 -34.44
C LYS A 108 -18.35 19.28 -33.54
N ALA A 109 -18.09 17.98 -33.69
CA ALA A 109 -18.70 16.96 -32.83
C ALA A 109 -18.28 17.12 -31.36
N ALA A 110 -17.00 17.42 -31.08
CA ALA A 110 -16.51 17.66 -29.73
C ALA A 110 -17.18 18.89 -29.08
N HIS A 111 -17.37 19.98 -29.83
CA HIS A 111 -18.09 21.16 -29.36
C HIS A 111 -19.56 20.88 -29.04
N VAL A 112 -20.27 20.13 -29.91
CA VAL A 112 -21.65 19.69 -29.63
C VAL A 112 -21.69 18.77 -28.41
N GLY A 113 -20.68 17.91 -28.25
CA GLY A 113 -20.53 17.01 -27.10
C GLY A 113 -20.52 17.74 -25.76
N VAL A 114 -19.96 18.96 -25.68
CA VAL A 114 -19.98 19.77 -24.44
C VAL A 114 -21.40 20.06 -23.97
N TYR A 115 -22.29 20.43 -24.89
CA TYR A 115 -23.69 20.72 -24.57
C TYR A 115 -24.44 19.45 -24.14
N ILE A 116 -24.16 18.31 -24.78
CA ILE A 116 -24.73 17.00 -24.39
C ILE A 116 -24.29 16.62 -22.98
N ILE A 117 -22.98 16.70 -22.68
CA ILE A 117 -22.43 16.40 -21.35
C ILE A 117 -23.06 17.32 -20.30
N THR A 118 -23.22 18.61 -20.62
CA THR A 118 -23.85 19.57 -19.70
C THR A 118 -25.31 19.23 -19.43
N GLY A 119 -26.07 18.87 -20.48
CA GLY A 119 -27.46 18.45 -20.34
C GLY A 119 -27.61 17.17 -19.51
N LEU A 120 -26.75 16.18 -19.74
CA LEU A 120 -26.71 14.94 -18.96
C LEU A 120 -26.31 15.19 -17.50
N LEU A 121 -25.32 16.06 -17.26
CA LEU A 121 -24.91 16.45 -15.91
C LEU A 121 -26.06 17.11 -15.15
N LEU A 122 -26.74 18.07 -15.78
CA LEU A 122 -27.88 18.74 -15.16
C LEU A 122 -29.03 17.77 -14.89
N ALA A 123 -29.39 16.94 -15.87
CA ALA A 123 -30.46 15.95 -15.72
C ALA A 123 -30.13 14.93 -14.64
N GLY A 124 -28.88 14.46 -14.57
CA GLY A 124 -28.40 13.54 -13.55
C GLY A 124 -28.44 14.15 -12.15
N LEU A 125 -27.96 15.39 -11.98
CA LEU A 125 -27.98 16.08 -10.68
C LEU A 125 -29.40 16.45 -10.23
N LEU A 126 -30.29 16.84 -11.15
CA LEU A 126 -31.69 17.05 -10.83
C LEU A 126 -32.38 15.75 -10.42
N HIS A 127 -32.17 14.67 -11.19
CA HIS A 127 -32.71 13.35 -10.85
C HIS A 127 -32.20 12.87 -9.49
N PHE A 128 -30.92 13.07 -9.19
CA PHE A 128 -30.31 12.72 -7.91
C PHE A 128 -30.86 13.56 -6.74
N ASN A 129 -31.19 14.83 -6.98
CA ASN A 129 -31.80 15.69 -5.96
C ASN A 129 -33.29 15.41 -5.73
N THR A 130 -34.03 14.93 -6.74
CA THR A 130 -35.48 14.70 -6.62
C THR A 130 -35.85 13.27 -6.28
N ASN A 131 -35.10 12.28 -6.78
CA ASN A 131 -35.43 10.86 -6.66
C ASN A 131 -34.46 10.06 -5.77
N ASP A 132 -33.39 10.71 -5.28
CA ASP A 132 -32.44 10.13 -4.34
C ASP A 132 -32.23 11.10 -3.16
N VAL A 133 -31.24 10.84 -2.32
CA VAL A 133 -30.98 11.56 -1.07
C VAL A 133 -30.58 13.03 -1.25
N GLY A 134 -30.12 13.45 -2.44
CA GLY A 134 -29.60 14.79 -2.72
C GLY A 134 -28.12 14.99 -2.38
N ILE A 135 -27.48 15.98 -3.03
CA ILE A 135 -26.01 16.19 -3.00
C ILE A 135 -25.47 16.33 -1.57
N THR A 136 -25.99 17.27 -0.78
CA THR A 136 -25.50 17.54 0.59
C THR A 136 -25.69 16.32 1.49
N LYS A 137 -26.82 15.61 1.37
CA LYS A 137 -27.09 14.42 2.15
C LYS A 137 -26.21 13.24 1.75
N ALA A 138 -25.93 13.08 0.46
CA ALA A 138 -25.02 12.06 -0.04
C ALA A 138 -23.61 12.23 0.54
N PHE A 139 -23.09 13.47 0.56
CA PHE A 139 -21.81 13.76 1.21
C PHE A 139 -21.85 13.50 2.72
N GLU A 140 -22.95 13.81 3.39
CA GLU A 140 -23.14 13.50 4.80
C GLU A 140 -23.10 11.98 5.05
N LEU A 141 -23.80 11.18 4.24
CA LEU A 141 -23.83 9.73 4.34
C LEU A 141 -22.46 9.10 4.04
N ALA A 142 -21.76 9.57 3.00
CA ALA A 142 -20.40 9.14 2.71
C ALA A 142 -19.44 9.45 3.87
N ARG A 143 -19.56 10.63 4.48
CA ARG A 143 -18.79 11.01 5.67
C ARG A 143 -19.16 10.13 6.88
N ARG A 144 -20.46 9.90 7.12
CA ARG A 144 -20.93 9.02 8.20
C ARG A 144 -20.41 7.60 7.98
N ARG A 145 -20.42 7.07 6.77
CA ARG A 145 -19.86 5.75 6.41
C ARG A 145 -18.34 5.69 6.64
N ASN A 146 -17.59 6.73 6.29
CA ASN A 146 -16.16 6.84 6.62
C ASN A 146 -15.89 6.93 8.13
N ASN A 147 -16.81 7.53 8.90
CA ASN A 147 -16.73 7.57 10.37
C ASN A 147 -17.25 6.28 11.03
N PHE A 148 -18.18 5.56 10.41
CA PHE A 148 -18.70 4.27 10.86
C PHE A 148 -17.70 3.15 10.58
N SER A 149 -16.97 3.21 9.46
CA SER A 149 -15.80 2.37 9.18
C SER A 149 -14.66 2.54 10.20
N LYS A 150 -14.72 3.58 11.05
CA LYS A 150 -13.78 3.83 12.17
C LYS A 150 -14.37 3.45 13.54
N ARG A 151 -15.60 2.93 13.62
CA ARG A 151 -16.19 2.40 14.85
C ARG A 151 -16.05 0.87 14.89
N PRO A 152 -15.59 0.26 16.00
CA PRO A 152 -15.66 -1.19 16.17
C PRO A 152 -17.13 -1.62 16.36
N HIS A 153 -17.57 -2.61 15.60
CA HIS A 153 -18.90 -3.20 15.72
C HIS A 153 -19.11 -3.82 17.12
N PHE A 154 -20.15 -3.36 17.83
CA PHE A 154 -20.78 -4.09 18.93
C PHE A 154 -22.05 -4.78 18.38
N ARG A 155 -22.26 -6.04 18.75
CA ARG A 155 -23.49 -6.82 18.51
C ARG A 155 -24.49 -6.55 19.65
N ASN A 156 -25.79 -6.46 19.32
CA ASN A 156 -26.88 -7.28 19.89
C ASN A 156 -28.28 -6.75 19.49
N GLY A 157 -29.24 -7.67 19.25
CA GLY A 157 -30.68 -7.49 19.54
C GLY A 157 -31.64 -7.17 18.37
N PRO A 158 -32.83 -7.80 18.26
CA PRO A 158 -33.68 -7.81 17.05
C PRO A 158 -34.87 -6.82 17.10
N GLN A 159 -35.27 -6.26 15.94
CA GLN A 159 -36.63 -5.75 15.61
C GLN A 159 -36.63 -5.24 14.15
N LYS A 160 -37.33 -5.90 13.22
CA LYS A 160 -38.73 -5.71 12.75
C LYS A 160 -38.90 -4.69 11.61
N GLU A 161 -39.27 -5.28 10.46
CA GLU A 161 -40.19 -4.85 9.39
C GLU A 161 -39.91 -3.63 8.48
N ASN A 162 -39.81 -4.00 7.19
CA ASN A 162 -40.49 -3.46 6.00
C ASN A 162 -40.26 -2.01 5.59
N THR A 163 -39.63 -1.82 4.43
CA THR A 163 -40.33 -1.40 3.19
C THR A 163 -39.40 -1.56 1.98
N HIS A 164 -39.97 -2.12 0.91
CA HIS A 164 -39.38 -2.31 -0.41
C HIS A 164 -38.91 -0.99 -1.06
N ASP A 165 -37.78 -1.05 -1.78
CA ASP A 165 -37.64 -0.46 -3.12
C ASP A 165 -36.30 -0.90 -3.75
N HIS A 166 -36.37 -1.60 -4.89
CA HIS A 166 -35.25 -1.78 -5.84
C HIS A 166 -34.98 -0.42 -6.52
N PRO A 167 -33.76 -0.06 -7.04
CA PRO A 167 -33.02 -0.95 -7.94
C PRO A 167 -31.49 -0.68 -8.15
N LYS A 168 -30.94 -1.46 -9.11
CA LYS A 168 -29.79 -1.20 -9.99
C LYS A 168 -28.38 -1.53 -9.48
N GLN A 169 -27.88 -2.61 -10.08
CA GLN A 169 -26.49 -3.04 -10.19
C GLN A 169 -25.60 -1.87 -10.61
N ASP A 170 -24.55 -1.61 -9.81
CA ASP A 170 -23.41 -0.85 -10.28
C ASP A 170 -22.09 -1.48 -9.83
N SER A 171 -21.15 -1.42 -10.77
CA SER A 171 -19.93 -2.22 -10.93
C SER A 171 -18.80 -1.86 -9.97
N THR A 172 -19.09 -1.76 -8.67
CA THR A 172 -18.08 -1.57 -7.61
C THR A 172 -18.02 -2.80 -6.71
N ALA A 173 -17.30 -3.83 -7.16
CA ALA A 173 -16.86 -4.92 -6.30
C ALA A 173 -15.80 -4.40 -5.30
N LEU A 174 -16.22 -3.50 -4.40
CA LEU A 174 -15.58 -3.29 -3.12
C LEU A 174 -15.51 -4.67 -2.46
N ARG A 175 -14.29 -5.20 -2.31
CA ARG A 175 -14.02 -6.44 -1.56
C ARG A 175 -14.60 -6.31 -0.17
N GLN A 176 -15.83 -6.79 0.00
CA GLN A 176 -16.51 -6.89 1.28
C GLN A 176 -15.92 -8.09 2.03
N ARG A 177 -14.73 -7.92 2.62
CA ARG A 177 -13.96 -8.97 3.33
C ARG A 177 -14.70 -9.60 4.53
N GLY A 178 -15.87 -9.07 4.90
CA GLY A 178 -16.73 -9.62 5.97
C GLY A 178 -17.77 -10.63 5.48
N PHE A 179 -18.06 -10.68 4.18
CA PHE A 179 -19.13 -11.52 3.61
C PHE A 179 -18.60 -12.83 3.04
N PHE A 180 -17.28 -12.96 2.88
CA PHE A 180 -16.65 -14.15 2.32
C PHE A 180 -15.77 -14.82 3.37
N GLN A 181 -15.91 -16.13 3.50
CA GLN A 181 -15.04 -17.00 4.27
C GLN A 181 -14.11 -17.73 3.31
N VAL A 182 -12.83 -17.83 3.63
CA VAL A 182 -11.90 -18.64 2.83
C VAL A 182 -12.19 -20.10 3.13
N LEU A 183 -12.46 -20.89 2.09
CA LEU A 183 -12.69 -22.32 2.23
C LEU A 183 -11.35 -23.07 2.37
N PRO A 184 -11.29 -24.15 3.18
CA PRO A 184 -10.14 -25.03 3.22
C PRO A 184 -9.89 -25.65 1.84
N THR A 185 -8.79 -25.29 1.20
CA THR A 185 -8.41 -25.84 -0.12
C THR A 185 -7.70 -27.19 -0.04
N ASP A 186 -7.29 -27.64 1.14
CA ASP A 186 -6.53 -28.90 1.31
C ASP A 186 -7.41 -30.15 1.15
N GLU A 187 -8.72 -30.00 1.28
CA GLU A 187 -9.71 -31.10 1.24
C GLU A 187 -10.38 -31.22 -0.14
N ILE A 188 -10.05 -30.32 -1.07
CA ILE A 188 -10.71 -30.22 -2.38
C ILE A 188 -9.79 -30.85 -3.45
N PRO A 189 -10.24 -31.91 -4.16
CA PRO A 189 -9.39 -32.68 -5.07
C PRO A 189 -8.83 -31.88 -6.25
N GLN A 190 -9.55 -30.85 -6.71
CA GLN A 190 -9.14 -30.00 -7.83
C GLN A 190 -9.45 -28.54 -7.54
N VAL A 191 -8.42 -27.80 -7.12
CA VAL A 191 -8.47 -26.36 -6.95
C VAL A 191 -8.07 -25.68 -8.27
N PRO A 192 -8.89 -24.75 -8.82
CA PRO A 192 -8.54 -23.99 -10.00
C PRO A 192 -7.16 -23.33 -9.89
N GLN A 193 -6.44 -23.26 -11.00
CA GLN A 193 -5.10 -22.67 -11.04
C GLN A 193 -5.15 -21.30 -11.72
N CYS A 194 -4.41 -20.33 -11.19
CA CYS A 194 -4.16 -19.05 -11.86
C CYS A 194 -2.67 -18.88 -12.18
N SER A 195 -2.29 -17.75 -12.77
CA SER A 195 -0.89 -17.41 -13.03
C SER A 195 -0.01 -17.32 -11.77
N HIS A 196 -0.63 -17.30 -10.58
CA HIS A 196 0.02 -17.11 -9.28
C HIS A 196 -0.01 -18.36 -8.38
N GLY A 197 -0.48 -19.50 -8.91
CA GLY A 197 -0.65 -20.75 -8.17
C GLY A 197 -2.13 -21.16 -8.00
N PRO A 198 -2.41 -22.08 -7.07
CA PRO A 198 -3.78 -22.48 -6.74
C PRO A 198 -4.63 -21.28 -6.29
N CYS A 199 -5.88 -21.22 -6.71
CA CYS A 199 -6.81 -20.18 -6.31
C CYS A 199 -7.28 -20.38 -4.86
N LEU A 200 -7.42 -19.29 -4.10
CA LEU A 200 -8.17 -19.31 -2.85
C LEU A 200 -9.66 -19.37 -3.17
N LEU A 201 -10.36 -20.30 -2.53
CA LEU A 201 -11.81 -20.46 -2.67
C LEU A 201 -12.52 -19.66 -1.58
N PHE A 202 -13.63 -19.04 -1.94
CA PHE A 202 -14.39 -18.18 -1.05
C PHE A 202 -15.86 -18.62 -1.05
N GLU A 203 -16.43 -18.77 0.14
CA GLU A 203 -17.86 -18.99 0.35
C GLU A 203 -18.49 -17.72 0.91
N LYS A 204 -19.69 -17.37 0.44
CA LYS A 204 -20.47 -16.29 1.07
C LYS A 204 -20.99 -16.79 2.42
N LYS A 205 -20.78 -16.02 3.49
CA LYS A 205 -21.41 -16.26 4.79
C LYS A 205 -22.91 -15.99 4.64
N ASN A 206 -23.69 -17.03 4.33
CA ASN A 206 -25.13 -16.92 4.21
C ASN A 206 -25.74 -16.54 5.56
N GLY A 207 -26.42 -15.39 5.62
CA GLY A 207 -27.62 -15.27 6.44
C GLY A 207 -28.70 -16.10 5.76
N SER A 208 -29.50 -16.82 6.55
CA SER A 208 -30.58 -17.68 6.09
C SER A 208 -31.54 -16.95 5.14
N GLU A 209 -31.57 -17.36 3.88
CA GLU A 209 -32.77 -17.51 3.05
C GLU A 209 -32.38 -18.27 1.77
N VAL A 210 -33.07 -19.38 1.51
CA VAL A 210 -33.07 -20.06 0.22
C VAL A 210 -33.97 -19.21 -0.67
N GLU A 211 -33.38 -18.39 -1.54
CA GLU A 211 -34.07 -17.97 -2.75
C GLU A 211 -33.74 -19.01 -3.83
N GLU A 212 -34.75 -19.81 -4.20
CA GLU A 212 -34.80 -20.43 -5.50
C GLU A 212 -34.91 -19.31 -6.54
N THR A 213 -33.78 -18.89 -7.09
CA THR A 213 -33.77 -18.16 -8.36
C THR A 213 -33.54 -19.16 -9.49
N GLU A 214 -34.58 -19.24 -10.31
CA GLU A 214 -34.67 -19.78 -11.67
C GLU A 214 -33.32 -19.99 -12.36
N THR A 215 -33.12 -21.22 -12.84
CA THR A 215 -32.25 -21.64 -13.94
C THR A 215 -31.39 -20.52 -14.55
N GLY A 216 -30.25 -20.28 -13.91
CA GLY A 216 -29.18 -19.45 -14.44
C GLY A 216 -27.91 -20.25 -14.28
N GLU A 217 -27.37 -20.69 -15.41
CA GLU A 217 -26.12 -21.42 -15.52
C GLU A 217 -25.08 -20.89 -14.54
N ILE A 218 -24.42 -21.81 -13.85
CA ILE A 218 -23.16 -21.51 -13.18
C ILE A 218 -22.25 -20.98 -14.30
N GLU A 219 -22.07 -19.67 -14.40
CA GLU A 219 -20.97 -19.08 -15.16
C GLU A 219 -19.67 -19.45 -14.43
N VAL A 220 -19.27 -20.71 -14.59
CA VAL A 220 -17.87 -21.02 -14.79
C VAL A 220 -17.50 -20.18 -15.99
N LYS A 221 -16.74 -19.10 -15.79
CA LYS A 221 -15.90 -18.62 -16.88
C LYS A 221 -14.93 -19.75 -17.14
N GLU A 222 -15.36 -20.67 -18.00
CA GLU A 222 -14.51 -21.66 -18.64
C GLU A 222 -13.40 -20.83 -19.27
N GLY A 223 -12.24 -20.87 -18.63
CA GLY A 223 -11.04 -20.36 -19.25
C GLY A 223 -10.93 -21.14 -20.55
N GLU A 224 -11.01 -20.41 -21.66
CA GLU A 224 -10.78 -20.91 -23.02
C GLU A 224 -9.79 -22.07 -22.95
N ASP A 225 -10.20 -23.21 -23.50
CA ASP A 225 -9.39 -24.40 -23.64
C ASP A 225 -7.98 -23.98 -24.06
N ALA A 226 -7.07 -24.00 -23.08
CA ALA A 226 -5.67 -23.72 -23.30
C ALA A 226 -5.10 -24.93 -24.02
N GLU A 227 -5.35 -24.94 -25.33
CA GLU A 227 -4.71 -25.73 -26.35
C GLU A 227 -3.27 -26.01 -25.91
N LYS A 228 -2.92 -27.29 -25.80
CA LYS A 228 -1.66 -27.82 -25.25
C LYS A 228 -0.45 -27.30 -26.05
N LYS A 229 -0.12 -26.02 -25.92
CA LYS A 229 1.15 -25.44 -26.33
C LYS A 229 2.18 -25.99 -25.36
N LYS A 230 3.09 -26.83 -25.87
CA LYS A 230 4.27 -27.33 -25.14
C LYS A 230 4.88 -26.17 -24.35
N LYS A 231 4.62 -26.09 -23.04
CA LYS A 231 5.16 -25.04 -22.17
C LYS A 231 6.69 -25.14 -22.22
N LYS A 232 7.34 -24.21 -22.93
CA LYS A 232 8.80 -24.04 -22.87
C LYS A 232 9.19 -24.00 -21.39
N LYS A 233 10.18 -24.80 -20.97
CA LYS A 233 10.68 -24.77 -19.58
C LYS A 233 11.00 -23.33 -19.21
N LYS A 234 10.30 -22.75 -18.23
CA LYS A 234 10.60 -21.41 -17.71
C LYS A 234 11.98 -21.47 -17.04
N ILE A 235 12.95 -20.75 -17.60
CA ILE A 235 14.28 -20.60 -17.00
C ILE A 235 14.18 -19.44 -16.00
N PHE A 236 14.23 -19.74 -14.70
CA PHE A 236 14.12 -18.75 -13.63
C PHE A 236 15.35 -17.82 -13.52
N GLY A 237 16.47 -18.22 -14.12
CA GLY A 237 17.64 -17.35 -14.27
C GLY A 237 18.29 -16.98 -12.94
N TYR A 238 18.41 -17.94 -12.02
CA TYR A 238 19.11 -17.73 -10.75
C TYR A 238 20.56 -17.33 -10.95
N ASN A 239 21.07 -16.49 -10.04
CA ASN A 239 22.49 -16.14 -9.95
C ASN A 239 23.08 -15.53 -11.24
N ARG A 240 22.27 -14.82 -12.04
CA ARG A 240 22.74 -14.22 -13.31
C ARG A 240 23.73 -13.08 -13.08
N ILE A 241 23.49 -12.22 -12.10
CA ILE A 241 24.33 -11.06 -11.82
C ILE A 241 25.70 -11.50 -11.29
N PRO A 242 25.79 -12.37 -10.25
CA PRO A 242 27.10 -12.85 -9.80
C PRO A 242 27.89 -13.60 -10.89
N LYS A 243 27.22 -14.37 -11.75
CA LYS A 243 27.87 -15.01 -12.91
C LYS A 243 28.42 -13.99 -13.90
N ALA A 244 27.62 -12.99 -14.26
CA ALA A 244 28.08 -11.92 -15.14
C ALA A 244 29.28 -11.17 -14.56
N LEU A 245 29.32 -10.92 -13.25
CA LEU A 245 30.49 -10.32 -12.58
C LEU A 245 31.75 -11.21 -12.68
N THR A 246 31.62 -12.53 -12.53
CA THR A 246 32.77 -13.45 -12.67
C THR A 246 33.32 -13.49 -14.09
N GLU A 247 32.48 -13.20 -15.09
CA GLU A 247 32.86 -13.17 -16.51
C GLU A 247 33.48 -11.83 -16.94
N MET A 248 33.51 -10.81 -16.08
CA MET A 248 34.07 -9.48 -16.39
C MET A 248 35.56 -9.37 -16.05
N GLU A 249 36.28 -8.51 -16.77
CA GLU A 249 37.69 -8.23 -16.50
C GLU A 249 37.85 -7.24 -15.33
N PRO A 250 38.91 -7.32 -14.51
CA PRO A 250 39.11 -6.41 -13.37
C PRO A 250 39.21 -4.92 -13.74
N SER A 251 39.53 -4.60 -15.00
CA SER A 251 39.57 -3.23 -15.53
C SER A 251 38.21 -2.70 -15.98
N ASP A 252 37.19 -3.56 -16.08
CA ASP A 252 35.88 -3.18 -16.60
C ASP A 252 35.11 -2.31 -15.61
N THR A 253 34.44 -1.28 -16.14
CA THR A 253 33.46 -0.53 -15.36
C THR A 253 32.16 -1.33 -15.28
N ILE A 254 31.68 -1.61 -14.07
CA ILE A 254 30.43 -2.33 -13.82
C ILE A 254 29.25 -1.38 -14.05
N LEU A 255 28.48 -1.63 -15.11
CA LEU A 255 27.27 -0.89 -15.42
C LEU A 255 26.04 -1.72 -15.04
N TYR A 256 25.14 -1.14 -14.22
CA TYR A 256 23.86 -1.76 -13.90
C TYR A 256 22.71 -1.17 -14.72
N CYS A 257 21.98 -2.06 -15.40
CA CYS A 257 20.81 -1.71 -16.19
C CYS A 257 19.53 -2.00 -15.42
N LYS A 258 18.71 -0.98 -15.16
CA LYS A 258 17.42 -1.11 -14.45
C LYS A 258 16.35 -1.84 -15.30
N GLU A 259 16.43 -1.72 -16.62
CA GLU A 259 15.47 -2.37 -17.54
C GLU A 259 15.75 -3.87 -17.68
N CYS A 260 17.02 -4.22 -17.95
CA CYS A 260 17.46 -5.60 -18.07
C CYS A 260 17.59 -6.30 -16.71
N ILE A 261 17.73 -5.53 -15.61
CA ILE A 261 18.06 -6.00 -14.25
C ILE A 261 19.27 -6.94 -14.35
N ASN A 262 20.37 -6.42 -14.86
CA ASN A 262 21.63 -7.15 -15.03
C ASN A 262 22.81 -6.18 -15.05
N VAL A 263 24.02 -6.73 -14.95
CA VAL A 263 25.28 -5.98 -15.07
C VAL A 263 25.95 -6.22 -16.43
N PHE A 264 26.71 -5.23 -16.89
CA PHE A 264 27.41 -5.25 -18.17
C PHE A 264 28.79 -4.57 -18.08
N PRO A 265 29.81 -5.04 -18.82
CA PRO A 265 31.13 -4.40 -18.89
C PRO A 265 31.14 -3.20 -19.82
N ASN A 266 31.52 -2.03 -19.31
CA ASN A 266 31.86 -0.80 -20.05
C ASN A 266 30.75 -0.13 -20.89
N LYS A 267 29.90 -0.88 -21.58
CA LYS A 267 28.83 -0.36 -22.44
C LYS A 267 27.63 -1.32 -22.48
N HIS A 268 26.44 -0.73 -22.46
CA HIS A 268 25.17 -1.41 -22.72
C HIS A 268 24.24 -0.45 -23.47
N GLU A 269 23.30 -1.00 -24.25
CA GLU A 269 22.41 -0.21 -25.11
C GLU A 269 21.39 0.60 -24.30
N CYS A 270 20.87 0.06 -23.20
CA CYS A 270 19.96 0.78 -22.31
C CYS A 270 20.72 1.80 -21.42
N VAL A 271 19.96 2.72 -20.82
CA VAL A 271 20.48 3.67 -19.83
C VAL A 271 20.96 2.91 -18.59
N CYS A 272 22.25 3.01 -18.29
CA CYS A 272 22.90 2.35 -17.16
C CYS A 272 23.60 3.34 -16.23
N GLU A 273 23.72 2.94 -14.97
CA GLU A 273 24.49 3.66 -13.96
C GLU A 273 25.73 2.83 -13.59
N PRO A 274 26.92 3.44 -13.46
CA PRO A 274 28.08 2.77 -12.91
C PRO A 274 27.85 2.51 -11.42
N ILE A 275 28.18 1.30 -10.96
CA ILE A 275 27.99 0.89 -9.57
C ILE A 275 29.18 0.10 -9.03
N GLU A 276 29.36 0.11 -7.72
CA GLU A 276 30.30 -0.76 -7.03
C GLU A 276 29.72 -2.18 -6.89
N ALA A 277 30.57 -3.20 -6.89
CA ALA A 277 30.15 -4.60 -6.81
C ALA A 277 29.42 -4.89 -5.48
N GLU A 278 29.81 -4.23 -4.40
CA GLU A 278 29.23 -4.33 -3.06
C GLU A 278 27.76 -3.90 -3.05
N ALA A 279 27.37 -2.95 -3.90
CA ALA A 279 25.98 -2.50 -4.00
C ALA A 279 25.04 -3.61 -4.51
N LEU A 280 25.56 -4.55 -5.31
CA LEU A 280 24.80 -5.69 -5.84
C LEU A 280 24.44 -6.71 -4.76
N ALA A 281 25.17 -6.72 -3.64
CA ALA A 281 24.83 -7.54 -2.48
C ALA A 281 23.55 -7.03 -1.76
N ARG A 282 23.11 -5.80 -2.03
CA ARG A 282 21.91 -5.19 -1.44
C ARG A 282 20.89 -4.75 -2.50
N PRO A 283 20.20 -5.70 -3.15
CA PRO A 283 19.31 -5.39 -4.27
C PRO A 283 18.13 -4.51 -3.88
N THR A 284 17.75 -4.42 -2.60
CA THR A 284 16.65 -3.53 -2.18
C THR A 284 16.97 -2.04 -2.32
N ASN A 285 18.26 -1.67 -2.44
CA ASN A 285 18.69 -0.32 -2.78
C ASN A 285 18.64 -0.03 -4.30
N LEU A 286 18.66 -1.08 -5.12
CA LEU A 286 18.70 -0.99 -6.59
C LEU A 286 17.32 -1.18 -7.22
N LEU A 287 16.50 -2.01 -6.59
CA LEU A 287 15.15 -2.36 -7.03
C LEU A 287 14.14 -1.58 -6.19
N PRO A 288 13.36 -0.67 -6.79
CA PRO A 288 12.25 -0.08 -6.06
C PRO A 288 11.25 -1.17 -5.68
N PRO A 289 10.52 -1.02 -4.56
CA PRO A 289 9.40 -1.91 -4.23
C PRO A 289 8.42 -1.95 -5.41
N VAL A 290 7.86 -3.12 -5.69
CA VAL A 290 6.84 -3.24 -6.76
C VAL A 290 5.61 -2.43 -6.31
N SER A 291 5.40 -1.26 -6.92
CA SER A 291 4.49 -0.22 -6.43
C SER A 291 3.00 -0.44 -6.75
N GLU A 292 2.17 -0.11 -5.75
CA GLU A 292 0.96 0.73 -5.84
C GLU A 292 -0.24 0.33 -6.72
N GLN A 293 -0.82 -0.85 -6.51
CA GLN A 293 -2.27 -0.98 -6.69
C GLN A 293 -2.95 -1.16 -5.33
N HIS A 294 -3.88 -0.25 -5.00
CA HIS A 294 -4.82 -0.31 -3.88
C HIS A 294 -4.30 -0.11 -2.44
N GLY A 295 -3.11 0.48 -2.24
CA GLY A 295 -2.67 0.93 -0.91
C GLY A 295 -2.16 -0.17 0.03
N GLU A 296 -1.84 -1.35 -0.50
CA GLU A 296 -1.28 -2.49 0.25
C GLU A 296 0.05 -2.99 -0.36
N SER A 297 0.91 -2.09 -0.81
CA SER A 297 2.25 -2.45 -1.31
C SER A 297 3.19 -2.85 -0.17
N GLN A 298 4.12 -3.76 -0.47
CA GLN A 298 5.23 -4.10 0.42
C GLN A 298 6.21 -2.92 0.45
N PHE A 299 6.50 -2.37 1.62
CA PHE A 299 7.49 -1.33 1.82
C PHE A 299 8.72 -1.92 2.48
N PHE A 300 9.89 -1.30 2.32
CA PHE A 300 11.08 -1.76 3.01
C PHE A 300 11.17 -1.16 4.42
N PHE A 301 11.63 -1.96 5.38
CA PHE A 301 11.86 -1.53 6.76
C PHE A 301 12.83 -0.37 6.88
N SER A 302 12.65 0.47 7.90
CA SER A 302 13.64 1.47 8.30
C SER A 302 14.90 0.82 8.88
N ASP A 303 16.02 1.55 8.88
CA ASP A 303 17.28 1.04 9.44
C ASP A 303 17.18 0.76 10.96
N GLU A 304 16.36 1.53 11.69
CA GLU A 304 16.10 1.27 13.11
C GLU A 304 15.38 -0.08 13.30
N THR A 305 14.33 -0.33 12.51
CA THR A 305 13.59 -1.60 12.57
C THR A 305 14.46 -2.79 12.17
N LEU A 306 15.30 -2.63 11.13
CA LEU A 306 16.28 -3.66 10.78
C LEU A 306 17.24 -3.94 11.94
N GLY A 307 17.77 -2.90 12.58
CA GLY A 307 18.66 -3.04 13.73
C GLY A 307 18.02 -3.78 14.91
N VAL A 308 16.71 -3.57 15.16
CA VAL A 308 15.97 -4.31 16.20
C VAL A 308 15.81 -5.78 15.83
N ILE A 309 15.43 -6.08 14.59
CA ILE A 309 15.20 -7.46 14.14
C ILE A 309 16.52 -8.24 14.07
N VAL A 310 17.60 -7.62 13.58
CA VAL A 310 18.94 -8.25 13.52
C VAL A 310 19.42 -8.59 14.93
N LYS A 311 19.26 -7.70 15.92
CA LYS A 311 19.59 -8.02 17.31
C LYS A 311 18.75 -9.16 17.88
N ALA A 312 17.48 -9.26 17.49
CA ALA A 312 16.65 -10.38 17.88
C ALA A 312 17.12 -11.71 17.27
N VAL A 313 17.63 -11.67 16.04
CA VAL A 313 18.29 -12.80 15.37
C VAL A 313 19.59 -13.21 16.07
N GLU A 314 20.39 -12.24 16.52
CA GLU A 314 21.61 -12.52 17.29
C GLU A 314 21.28 -13.19 18.64
N LYS A 315 20.30 -12.65 19.37
CA LYS A 315 19.92 -13.14 20.71
C LYS A 315 19.19 -14.47 20.70
N SER A 316 18.44 -14.78 19.65
CA SER A 316 17.71 -16.05 19.55
C SER A 316 18.63 -17.26 19.39
N LYS A 317 19.90 -17.04 19.02
CA LYS A 317 20.94 -18.08 18.81
C LYS A 317 20.53 -19.17 17.81
N VAL A 318 19.56 -18.89 16.94
CA VAL A 318 19.17 -19.82 15.89
C VAL A 318 20.22 -19.89 14.79
N ASP A 319 20.32 -21.01 14.10
CA ASP A 319 21.25 -21.25 13.00
C ASP A 319 20.63 -20.99 11.62
N GLY A 320 19.32 -21.25 11.45
CA GLY A 320 18.58 -21.00 10.21
C GLY A 320 17.67 -19.78 10.28
N ILE A 321 17.71 -18.92 9.26
CA ILE A 321 16.78 -17.79 9.09
C ILE A 321 16.03 -17.93 7.77
N LEU A 322 14.70 -18.07 7.86
CA LEU A 322 13.82 -18.13 6.70
C LEU A 322 13.04 -16.81 6.56
N CYS A 323 13.35 -16.01 5.56
CA CYS A 323 12.63 -14.77 5.28
C CYS A 323 11.53 -15.01 4.24
N ILE A 324 10.29 -14.62 4.53
CA ILE A 324 9.17 -14.66 3.58
C ILE A 324 8.68 -13.24 3.32
N GLY A 325 8.87 -12.73 2.10
CA GLY A 325 8.52 -11.36 1.75
C GLY A 325 9.33 -10.31 2.52
N ALA A 326 10.54 -10.64 2.99
CA ALA A 326 11.36 -9.72 3.78
C ALA A 326 12.78 -9.58 3.19
N PRO A 327 12.93 -9.08 1.95
CA PRO A 327 14.20 -9.09 1.23
C PRO A 327 15.28 -8.24 1.92
N ARG A 328 14.89 -7.11 2.53
CA ARG A 328 15.83 -6.20 3.23
C ARG A 328 16.38 -6.81 4.53
N ILE A 329 15.59 -7.63 5.21
CA ILE A 329 16.05 -8.40 6.38
C ILE A 329 17.03 -9.47 5.92
N PHE A 330 16.67 -10.22 4.88
CA PHE A 330 17.52 -11.27 4.30
C PHE A 330 18.89 -10.75 3.89
N GLU A 331 18.98 -9.66 3.11
CA GLU A 331 20.27 -9.11 2.67
C GLU A 331 21.12 -8.60 3.85
N THR A 332 20.48 -8.05 4.89
CA THR A 332 21.17 -7.50 6.05
C THR A 332 21.76 -8.61 6.90
N ILE A 333 20.99 -9.65 7.20
CA ILE A 333 21.47 -10.80 7.95
C ILE A 333 22.56 -11.54 7.17
N ARG A 334 22.38 -11.74 5.85
CA ARG A 334 23.40 -12.38 5.01
C ARG A 334 24.74 -11.63 5.05
N ALA A 335 24.70 -10.30 5.10
CA ALA A 335 25.91 -9.47 5.15
C ALA A 335 26.57 -9.43 6.53
N LEU A 336 25.78 -9.38 7.61
CA LEU A 336 26.30 -9.25 8.98
C LEU A 336 26.61 -10.59 9.65
N HIS A 337 25.92 -11.66 9.26
CA HIS A 337 26.00 -12.99 9.85
C HIS A 337 26.21 -14.06 8.77
N PRO A 338 27.37 -14.09 8.09
CA PRO A 338 27.66 -15.05 7.04
C PRO A 338 27.71 -16.51 7.54
N GLU A 339 27.85 -16.72 8.86
CA GLU A 339 27.79 -18.03 9.50
C GLU A 339 26.37 -18.61 9.59
N LYS A 340 25.33 -17.77 9.49
CA LYS A 340 23.94 -18.23 9.54
C LYS A 340 23.48 -18.75 8.19
N ASN A 341 22.71 -19.84 8.23
CA ASN A 341 22.04 -20.33 7.04
C ASN A 341 20.82 -19.44 6.76
N VAL A 342 20.75 -18.80 5.60
CA VAL A 342 19.71 -17.82 5.26
C VAL A 342 19.01 -18.19 3.95
N PHE A 343 17.68 -18.10 3.92
CA PHE A 343 16.88 -18.37 2.73
C PHE A 343 15.76 -17.34 2.57
N LEU A 344 15.55 -16.84 1.34
CA LEU A 344 14.50 -15.89 0.98
C LEU A 344 13.43 -16.53 0.10
N LEU A 345 12.19 -16.48 0.55
CA LEU A 345 10.99 -16.75 -0.22
C LEU A 345 10.31 -15.42 -0.55
N ASP A 346 10.24 -15.05 -1.82
CA ASP A 346 9.60 -13.80 -2.21
C ASP A 346 8.75 -13.97 -3.46
N TYR A 347 7.68 -13.20 -3.58
CA TYR A 347 6.87 -13.18 -4.78
C TYR A 347 7.59 -12.49 -5.95
N ASP A 348 8.44 -11.51 -5.65
CA ASP A 348 9.19 -10.74 -6.62
C ASP A 348 10.35 -11.55 -7.23
N LYS A 349 10.12 -12.04 -8.46
CA LYS A 349 11.09 -12.80 -9.26
C LYS A 349 12.39 -12.06 -9.57
N ARG A 350 12.46 -10.72 -9.41
CA ARG A 350 13.65 -9.93 -9.76
C ARG A 350 14.84 -10.33 -8.90
N PHE A 351 14.62 -10.70 -7.63
CA PHE A 351 15.67 -11.16 -6.71
C PHE A 351 16.34 -12.46 -7.16
N ALA A 352 15.70 -13.29 -8.00
CA ALA A 352 16.31 -14.50 -8.56
C ALA A 352 17.63 -14.21 -9.26
N LYS A 353 17.75 -13.06 -9.93
CA LYS A 353 18.96 -12.70 -10.68
C LYS A 353 20.17 -12.43 -9.78
N PHE A 354 19.92 -12.01 -8.54
CA PHE A 354 20.95 -11.64 -7.57
C PHE A 354 21.43 -12.82 -6.73
N PHE A 355 20.58 -13.83 -6.52
CA PHE A 355 20.85 -14.90 -5.55
C PHE A 355 20.82 -16.29 -6.18
N PRO A 356 21.61 -17.24 -5.65
CA PRO A 356 21.55 -18.63 -6.07
C PRO A 356 20.25 -19.30 -5.60
N SER A 357 19.84 -20.38 -6.28
CA SER A 357 18.65 -21.16 -5.92
C SER A 357 18.74 -21.85 -4.55
N LYS A 358 19.94 -21.89 -3.95
CA LYS A 358 20.17 -22.34 -2.57
C LYS A 358 19.78 -21.31 -1.51
N GLN A 359 19.55 -20.06 -1.89
CA GLN A 359 19.26 -18.95 -0.96
C GLN A 359 18.00 -18.17 -1.34
N TYR A 360 17.41 -18.43 -2.51
CA TYR A 360 16.23 -17.73 -2.96
C TYR A 360 15.31 -18.63 -3.78
N ALA A 361 14.01 -18.47 -3.59
CA ALA A 361 12.99 -19.00 -4.49
C ALA A 361 11.82 -18.03 -4.66
N GLN A 362 11.27 -18.01 -5.88
CA GLN A 362 10.01 -17.31 -6.12
C GLN A 362 8.86 -18.11 -5.49
N TYR A 363 8.08 -17.45 -4.63
CA TYR A 363 7.11 -18.11 -3.76
C TYR A 363 5.87 -17.26 -3.49
N SER A 364 4.69 -17.89 -3.46
CA SER A 364 3.42 -17.26 -3.10
C SER A 364 3.00 -17.66 -1.68
N MET A 365 3.08 -16.71 -0.74
CA MET A 365 2.90 -16.96 0.69
C MET A 365 1.48 -17.31 1.15
N LEU A 366 0.45 -16.98 0.37
CA LEU A 366 -0.95 -17.24 0.76
C LEU A 366 -1.43 -18.64 0.42
N VAL A 367 -0.78 -19.27 -0.56
CA VAL A 367 -1.23 -20.54 -1.16
C VAL A 367 -0.13 -21.58 -1.16
N ASP A 368 0.96 -21.32 -0.44
CA ASP A 368 2.11 -22.23 -0.30
C ASP A 368 2.62 -22.78 -1.64
N HIS A 369 2.85 -21.87 -2.60
CA HIS A 369 3.16 -22.23 -3.98
C HIS A 369 4.56 -21.81 -4.41
N PHE A 370 5.37 -22.78 -4.85
CA PHE A 370 6.65 -22.56 -5.50
C PHE A 370 6.48 -22.52 -7.02
N PHE A 371 6.98 -21.45 -7.64
CA PHE A 371 6.89 -21.29 -9.10
C PHE A 371 7.90 -22.19 -9.83
N ASP A 372 9.07 -22.41 -9.22
CA ASP A 372 10.08 -23.35 -9.69
C ASP A 372 9.92 -24.69 -8.99
N LYS A 373 9.79 -25.77 -9.78
CA LYS A 373 9.66 -27.14 -9.26
C LYS A 373 10.89 -27.60 -8.47
N ASN A 374 12.06 -27.00 -8.71
CA ASN A 374 13.28 -27.34 -7.99
C ASN A 374 13.46 -26.52 -6.71
N ALA A 375 12.60 -25.53 -6.43
CA ALA A 375 12.76 -24.66 -5.26
C ALA A 375 12.40 -25.35 -3.94
N GLU A 376 11.33 -26.14 -3.90
CA GLU A 376 10.93 -26.85 -2.67
C GLU A 376 12.02 -27.83 -2.20
N PRO A 377 12.65 -28.66 -3.06
CA PRO A 377 13.82 -29.45 -2.67
C PRO A 377 14.98 -28.61 -2.11
N LYS A 378 15.21 -27.39 -2.62
CA LYS A 378 16.26 -26.48 -2.12
C LYS A 378 15.92 -25.92 -0.75
N LEU A 379 14.64 -25.62 -0.49
CA LEU A 379 14.17 -25.26 0.84
C LEU A 379 14.31 -26.44 1.83
N MET A 380 14.01 -27.66 1.39
CA MET A 380 14.22 -28.85 2.22
C MET A 380 15.71 -29.09 2.53
N GLU A 381 16.63 -28.83 1.58
CA GLU A 381 18.08 -28.83 1.82
C GLU A 381 18.46 -27.78 2.87
N PHE A 382 17.87 -26.57 2.82
CA PHE A 382 18.05 -25.54 3.84
C PHE A 382 17.57 -25.99 5.22
N PHE A 383 16.39 -26.61 5.31
CA PHE A 383 15.85 -27.16 6.55
C PHE A 383 16.70 -28.30 7.10
N GLN A 384 17.18 -29.20 6.25
CA GLN A 384 18.11 -30.24 6.65
C GLN A 384 19.42 -29.66 7.21
N ASN A 385 19.89 -28.53 6.71
CA ASN A 385 21.13 -27.90 7.18
C ASN A 385 20.94 -26.98 8.40
N SER A 386 19.77 -26.99 9.05
CA SER A 386 19.46 -26.17 10.22
C SER A 386 18.91 -27.02 11.37
N LYS A 387 19.26 -26.72 12.61
CA LYS A 387 18.76 -27.36 13.84
C LYS A 387 17.67 -26.54 14.53
N SER A 388 17.68 -25.23 14.32
CA SER A 388 16.74 -24.24 14.82
C SER A 388 16.45 -23.20 13.75
N ILE A 389 15.20 -22.76 13.66
CA ILE A 389 14.81 -21.80 12.63
C ILE A 389 14.07 -20.63 13.24
N LEU A 390 14.38 -19.42 12.78
CA LEU A 390 13.51 -18.26 12.90
C LEU A 390 12.95 -17.90 11.52
N LEU A 391 11.64 -18.08 11.37
CA LEU A 391 10.89 -17.61 10.21
C LEU A 391 10.49 -16.15 10.43
N ILE A 392 10.86 -15.26 9.51
CA ILE A 392 10.51 -13.84 9.55
C ILE A 392 9.65 -13.52 8.34
N THR A 393 8.44 -13.00 8.55
CA THR A 393 7.51 -12.70 7.47
C THR A 393 6.99 -11.26 7.55
N ASP A 394 7.03 -10.57 6.40
CA ASP A 394 6.49 -9.22 6.19
C ASP A 394 5.43 -9.27 5.07
N PRO A 395 4.22 -9.76 5.39
CA PRO A 395 3.15 -9.85 4.42
C PRO A 395 2.52 -8.47 4.13
N PRO A 396 1.79 -8.32 3.02
CA PRO A 396 0.99 -7.12 2.76
C PRO A 396 -0.02 -6.82 3.89
N PHE A 397 -0.31 -5.53 4.17
CA PHE A 397 -1.10 -5.12 5.35
C PHE A 397 -2.53 -5.69 5.43
N GLY A 398 -3.15 -6.03 4.31
CA GLY A 398 -4.46 -6.66 4.25
C GLY A 398 -4.44 -8.07 3.68
N VAL A 399 -3.35 -8.79 3.93
CA VAL A 399 -3.24 -10.23 3.70
C VAL A 399 -4.38 -11.00 4.38
N PHE A 400 -4.82 -12.11 3.77
CA PHE A 400 -5.73 -13.05 4.43
C PHE A 400 -4.96 -13.82 5.50
N MET A 401 -5.43 -13.71 6.74
CA MET A 401 -4.68 -14.22 7.90
C MET A 401 -4.71 -15.74 8.03
N GLU A 402 -5.86 -16.36 7.83
CA GLU A 402 -6.00 -17.82 7.94
C GLU A 402 -5.05 -18.56 6.96
N PRO A 403 -4.99 -18.23 5.65
CA PRO A 403 -4.05 -18.88 4.74
C PRO A 403 -2.57 -18.57 5.05
N LEU A 404 -2.26 -17.38 5.56
CA LEU A 404 -0.90 -17.02 5.97
C LEU A 404 -0.44 -17.87 7.16
N LEU A 405 -1.24 -17.96 8.22
CA LEU A 405 -0.93 -18.78 9.40
C LEU A 405 -0.82 -20.26 9.02
N LYS A 406 -1.72 -20.73 8.15
CA LYS A 406 -1.66 -22.09 7.60
C LYS A 406 -0.35 -22.35 6.84
N THR A 407 0.13 -21.37 6.10
CA THR A 407 1.41 -21.46 5.40
C THR A 407 2.59 -21.54 6.37
N ILE A 408 2.59 -20.75 7.44
CA ILE A 408 3.61 -20.82 8.50
C ILE A 408 3.59 -22.20 9.17
N GLU A 409 2.40 -22.74 9.44
CA GLU A 409 2.24 -24.09 10.01
C GLU A 409 2.73 -25.18 9.04
N LYS A 410 2.47 -25.06 7.73
CA LYS A 410 3.04 -25.95 6.71
C LYS A 410 4.57 -25.86 6.66
N MET A 411 5.15 -24.66 6.84
CA MET A 411 6.61 -24.49 6.92
C MET A 411 7.20 -25.16 8.16
N LYS A 412 6.55 -25.03 9.32
CA LYS A 412 6.91 -25.73 10.55
C LYS A 412 6.88 -27.25 10.34
N LYS A 413 5.79 -27.78 9.77
CA LYS A 413 5.65 -29.22 9.46
C LYS A 413 6.71 -29.72 8.48
N ARG A 414 7.07 -28.94 7.46
CA ARG A 414 8.17 -29.29 6.54
C ARG A 414 9.49 -29.38 7.29
N PHE A 415 9.78 -28.44 8.18
CA PHE A 415 10.99 -28.50 9.00
C PHE A 415 10.97 -29.73 9.93
N GLU A 416 9.84 -30.02 10.59
CA GLU A 416 9.63 -31.20 11.43
C GLU A 416 9.80 -32.53 10.69
N SER A 417 9.34 -32.59 9.44
CA SER A 417 9.47 -33.77 8.58
C SER A 417 10.92 -34.12 8.20
N THR A 418 11.89 -33.24 8.47
CA THR A 418 13.31 -33.56 8.20
C THR A 418 13.87 -34.66 9.10
N GLY A 419 13.16 -35.02 10.18
CA GLY A 419 13.51 -36.15 11.06
C GLY A 419 14.80 -35.94 11.86
N LYS A 420 15.31 -34.70 11.94
CA LYS A 420 16.46 -34.33 12.78
C LYS A 420 16.03 -34.04 14.21
N ASP A 421 17.01 -34.02 15.12
CA ASP A 421 16.86 -33.46 16.47
C ASP A 421 16.61 -31.96 16.38
N ILE A 422 15.35 -31.59 16.17
CA ILE A 422 14.91 -30.21 16.06
C ILE A 422 14.93 -29.60 17.45
N THR A 423 15.67 -28.51 17.58
CA THR A 423 15.80 -27.80 18.85
C THR A 423 14.69 -26.77 19.04
N SER A 424 14.38 -25.97 18.01
CA SER A 424 13.35 -24.92 18.11
C SER A 424 12.89 -24.42 16.74
N PHE A 425 11.61 -24.07 16.64
CA PHE A 425 11.06 -23.34 15.49
C PHE A 425 10.35 -22.09 15.99
N TYR A 426 10.92 -20.93 15.66
CA TYR A 426 10.39 -19.63 15.98
C TYR A 426 9.82 -18.94 14.74
N SER A 427 8.89 -18.04 14.95
CA SER A 427 8.24 -17.25 13.92
C SER A 427 8.10 -15.81 14.41
N MET A 428 8.36 -14.86 13.52
CA MET A 428 8.19 -13.44 13.70
C MET A 428 7.37 -12.90 12.52
N ILE A 429 6.16 -12.46 12.81
CA ILE A 429 5.18 -11.98 11.85
C ILE A 429 5.00 -10.48 12.05
N VAL A 430 5.24 -9.70 11.00
CA VAL A 430 5.11 -8.25 11.03
C VAL A 430 3.73 -7.85 10.53
N LEU A 431 2.85 -7.37 11.43
CA LEU A 431 1.46 -7.09 11.09
C LEU A 431 0.88 -5.89 11.84
N PRO A 432 -0.19 -5.28 11.32
CA PRO A 432 -0.99 -4.30 12.05
C PRO A 432 -1.62 -4.87 13.33
N ILE A 433 -1.64 -4.05 14.39
CA ILE A 433 -2.20 -4.36 15.72
C ILE A 433 -3.64 -4.92 15.71
N TYR A 434 -4.51 -4.49 14.80
CA TYR A 434 -5.93 -4.89 14.82
C TYR A 434 -6.12 -6.39 14.52
N ILE A 435 -5.08 -7.04 13.99
CA ILE A 435 -5.05 -8.47 13.67
C ILE A 435 -4.69 -9.32 14.89
N ARG A 436 -4.31 -8.69 16.01
CA ARG A 436 -3.89 -9.34 17.27
C ARG A 436 -4.74 -10.56 17.66
N LYS A 437 -6.07 -10.45 17.57
CA LYS A 437 -7.01 -11.51 17.96
C LYS A 437 -6.91 -12.79 17.14
N TYR A 438 -6.28 -12.75 15.96
CA TYR A 438 -6.08 -13.92 15.10
C TYR A 438 -4.71 -14.57 15.31
N VAL A 439 -3.75 -13.81 15.86
CA VAL A 439 -2.33 -14.23 15.93
C VAL A 439 -1.90 -14.59 17.34
N LEU A 440 -2.50 -14.02 18.39
CA LEU A 440 -2.15 -14.31 19.79
C LEU A 440 -2.59 -15.69 20.29
N HIS A 441 -2.90 -16.62 19.38
CA HIS A 441 -3.06 -18.02 19.69
C HIS A 441 -1.70 -18.73 19.51
N ASP A 442 -1.50 -19.93 20.06
CA ASP A 442 -0.29 -20.74 19.85
C ASP A 442 1.05 -20.15 20.33
N ASN A 443 1.10 -19.63 21.56
CA ASN A 443 2.30 -19.11 22.24
C ASN A 443 2.93 -17.85 21.61
N PHE A 444 2.25 -17.20 20.67
CA PHE A 444 2.66 -15.90 20.18
C PHE A 444 2.37 -14.80 21.20
N TRP A 445 3.30 -13.87 21.34
CA TRP A 445 3.11 -12.60 22.02
C TRP A 445 3.40 -11.45 21.06
N MET A 446 2.91 -10.26 21.41
CA MET A 446 3.08 -9.06 20.60
C MET A 446 4.03 -8.09 21.29
N SER A 447 5.10 -7.70 20.59
CA SER A 447 6.03 -6.68 21.05
C SER A 447 5.40 -5.28 20.99
N ASP A 448 5.75 -4.43 21.96
CA ASP A 448 5.41 -3.00 21.96
C ASP A 448 6.24 -2.21 20.93
N TYR A 449 7.26 -2.84 20.31
CA TYR A 449 8.07 -2.20 19.28
C TYR A 449 7.22 -1.77 18.08
N ARG A 450 7.43 -0.52 17.66
CA ARG A 450 6.67 0.14 16.62
C ARG A 450 7.46 0.08 15.33
N VAL A 451 7.09 -0.87 14.48
CA VAL A 451 7.75 -1.14 13.20
C VAL A 451 7.56 0.04 12.25
N THR A 452 8.65 0.51 11.66
CA THR A 452 8.65 1.63 10.72
C THR A 452 9.21 1.25 9.36
N TYR A 453 8.74 1.94 8.32
CA TYR A 453 9.07 1.66 6.92
C TYR A 453 9.58 2.92 6.21
N VAL A 454 10.53 2.74 5.28
CA VAL A 454 11.03 3.83 4.43
C VAL A 454 9.99 4.17 3.36
N GLY A 455 9.66 5.46 3.24
CA GLY A 455 8.75 5.97 2.19
C GLY A 455 7.26 5.71 2.42
N HIS A 456 6.86 5.02 3.51
CA HIS A 456 5.46 4.78 3.80
C HIS A 456 4.79 6.01 4.44
N LYS A 457 3.76 6.58 3.79
CA LYS A 457 3.05 7.81 4.23
C LYS A 457 2.61 7.80 5.71
N LEU A 458 2.02 6.69 6.17
CA LEU A 458 1.53 6.54 7.55
C LEU A 458 2.54 5.86 8.51
N TYR A 459 3.28 4.86 8.05
CA TYR A 459 4.09 3.99 8.92
C TYR A 459 5.58 4.30 8.91
N GLN A 460 5.99 5.43 8.34
CA GLN A 460 7.35 5.94 8.49
C GLN A 460 7.63 6.46 9.91
N TYR A 461 6.58 6.88 10.62
CA TYR A 461 6.73 7.55 11.92
C TYR A 461 6.28 6.65 13.09
N PRO A 462 7.09 6.48 14.15
CA PRO A 462 6.75 5.65 15.31
C PRO A 462 5.45 6.06 16.02
N GLU A 463 5.07 7.33 16.00
CA GLU A 463 3.85 7.80 16.64
C GLU A 463 2.57 7.45 15.87
N LYS A 464 2.68 7.12 14.57
CA LYS A 464 1.55 6.80 13.68
C LYS A 464 1.46 5.33 13.31
N THR A 465 2.57 4.59 13.32
CA THR A 465 2.58 3.19 12.91
C THR A 465 1.75 2.30 13.85
N ILE A 466 0.87 1.52 13.23
CA ILE A 466 0.07 0.48 13.89
C ILE A 466 0.70 -0.90 13.77
N VAL A 467 1.85 -1.00 13.09
CA VAL A 467 2.52 -2.26 12.79
C VAL A 467 3.37 -2.69 13.99
N ARG A 468 3.30 -3.96 14.34
CA ARG A 468 3.97 -4.59 15.49
C ARG A 468 4.59 -5.92 15.07
N LEU A 469 5.51 -6.40 15.90
CA LEU A 469 6.06 -7.75 15.79
C LEU A 469 5.21 -8.71 16.63
N PHE A 470 4.70 -9.75 15.99
CA PHE A 470 4.08 -10.90 16.65
C PHE A 470 5.06 -12.07 16.59
N THR A 471 5.46 -12.62 17.71
CA THR A 471 6.47 -13.68 17.73
C THR A 471 6.28 -14.64 18.88
N ASN A 472 6.77 -15.87 18.74
CA ASN A 472 6.94 -16.85 19.81
C ASN A 472 8.40 -16.93 20.31
N LEU A 473 9.28 -16.00 19.88
CA LEU A 473 10.62 -15.88 20.45
C LEU A 473 10.57 -15.55 21.95
N PRO A 474 11.59 -15.92 22.74
CA PRO A 474 11.72 -15.42 24.10
C PRO A 474 11.74 -13.88 24.16
N LYS A 475 11.14 -13.28 25.19
CA LYS A 475 10.92 -11.83 25.30
C LYS A 475 12.23 -11.04 25.31
N GLU A 476 13.26 -11.60 25.91
CA GLU A 476 14.62 -11.07 26.02
C GLU A 476 15.33 -10.90 24.67
N CYS A 477 14.86 -11.60 23.63
CA CYS A 477 15.38 -11.47 22.27
C CYS A 477 15.05 -10.09 21.69
N ILE A 478 13.92 -9.48 22.05
CA ILE A 478 13.54 -8.16 21.56
C ILE A 478 14.14 -7.08 22.47
N ASP A 479 15.33 -6.60 22.09
CA ASP A 479 16.06 -5.58 22.85
C ASP A 479 15.82 -4.16 22.33
N LEU A 480 15.15 -3.35 23.15
CA LEU A 480 14.85 -1.95 22.83
C LEU A 480 15.67 -0.95 23.67
N LYS A 481 16.73 -1.38 24.36
CA LYS A 481 17.53 -0.51 25.26
C LYS A 481 18.10 0.74 24.58
N LYS A 482 18.45 0.63 23.29
CA LYS A 482 19.03 1.72 22.49
C LYS A 482 17.99 2.46 21.63
N VAL A 483 16.70 2.15 21.78
CA VAL A 483 15.62 2.76 21.02
C VAL A 483 14.89 3.78 21.89
N ASN A 484 14.77 5.02 21.42
CA ASN A 484 14.12 6.09 22.17
C ASN A 484 12.61 5.83 22.34
N GLY A 485 12.03 6.21 23.49
CA GLY A 485 10.60 6.04 23.73
C GLY A 485 10.20 4.69 24.32
N TYR A 486 11.18 3.88 24.76
CA TYR A 486 10.97 2.56 25.36
C TYR A 486 11.64 2.46 26.73
N LYS A 487 11.01 1.67 27.62
CA LYS A 487 11.52 1.31 28.94
C LYS A 487 11.37 -0.19 29.17
N PHE A 488 12.15 -0.75 30.07
CA PHE A 488 11.99 -2.13 30.50
C PHE A 488 10.92 -2.21 31.60
N CYS A 489 10.00 -3.17 31.51
CA CYS A 489 9.05 -3.49 32.58
C CYS A 489 9.48 -4.78 33.25
N GLU A 490 9.89 -4.69 34.52
CA GLU A 490 10.37 -5.81 35.32
C GLU A 490 9.28 -6.87 35.53
N SER A 491 8.05 -6.46 35.88
CA SER A 491 6.93 -7.39 36.10
C SER A 491 6.57 -8.21 34.85
N CYS A 492 6.62 -7.59 33.67
CA CYS A 492 6.31 -8.28 32.41
C CYS A 492 7.51 -8.95 31.75
N ASP A 493 8.72 -8.71 32.27
CA ASP A 493 10.01 -9.11 31.72
C ASP A 493 10.17 -8.79 30.22
N ARG A 494 9.85 -7.56 29.82
CA ARG A 494 9.95 -7.10 28.43
C ARG A 494 10.04 -5.59 28.30
N TYR A 495 10.51 -5.13 27.15
CA TYR A 495 10.44 -3.72 26.78
C TYR A 495 9.02 -3.30 26.40
N VAL A 496 8.61 -2.14 26.89
CA VAL A 496 7.31 -1.50 26.65
C VAL A 496 7.53 -0.04 26.28
N THR A 497 6.52 0.61 25.67
CA THR A 497 6.63 2.06 25.42
C THR A 497 6.72 2.83 26.74
N GLU A 498 7.43 3.96 26.78
CA GLU A 498 7.63 4.76 28.01
C GLU A 498 6.31 5.12 28.71
N LYS A 499 5.28 5.44 27.91
CA LYS A 499 3.94 5.82 28.38
C LYS A 499 3.05 4.63 28.75
N ASN A 500 3.46 3.39 28.46
CA ASN A 500 2.74 2.20 28.87
C ASN A 500 2.98 1.98 30.37
N ILE A 501 1.91 1.82 31.13
CA ILE A 501 1.94 1.63 32.58
C ILE A 501 1.44 0.22 32.84
N HIS A 502 2.21 -0.54 33.62
CA HIS A 502 1.83 -1.88 34.05
C HIS A 502 0.53 -1.81 34.85
N CYS A 503 -0.41 -2.70 34.55
CA CYS A 503 -1.62 -2.85 35.33
C CYS A 503 -1.49 -4.05 36.26
N GLU A 504 -1.33 -3.79 37.55
CA GLU A 504 -1.20 -4.82 38.59
C GLU A 504 -2.40 -5.79 38.62
N ARG A 505 -3.61 -5.31 38.29
CA ARG A 505 -4.81 -6.16 38.25
C ARG A 505 -4.82 -7.13 37.07
N CYS A 506 -4.34 -6.68 35.91
CA CYS A 506 -4.25 -7.53 34.72
C CYS A 506 -2.90 -8.26 34.60
N ASP A 507 -1.99 -8.05 35.57
CA ASP A 507 -0.58 -8.45 35.52
C ASP A 507 0.09 -8.23 34.14
N SER A 508 -0.22 -7.08 33.52
CA SER A 508 0.22 -6.83 32.15
C SER A 508 0.28 -5.35 31.77
N CYS A 509 1.25 -5.03 30.92
CA CYS A 509 1.33 -3.75 30.22
C CYS A 509 0.39 -3.75 29.01
N THR A 510 -0.85 -3.32 29.24
CA THR A 510 -1.96 -3.45 28.30
C THR A 510 -2.09 -2.31 27.29
N SER A 511 -1.47 -1.16 27.55
CA SER A 511 -1.63 0.01 26.69
C SER A 511 -0.91 -0.18 25.36
N VAL A 512 -1.68 -0.33 24.29
CA VAL A 512 -1.12 -0.56 22.95
C VAL A 512 -0.95 0.72 22.13
N GLU A 513 -1.55 1.81 22.62
CA GLU A 513 -1.48 3.16 22.05
C GLU A 513 -0.66 4.08 22.98
N GLN A 514 -0.60 5.38 22.68
CA GLN A 514 0.02 6.33 23.59
C GLN A 514 -0.86 6.58 24.81
N GLY A 515 -0.31 6.39 26.01
CA GLY A 515 -0.92 6.82 27.28
C GLY A 515 -1.31 5.67 28.21
N LYS A 516 -1.78 6.03 29.41
CA LYS A 516 -2.27 5.09 30.42
C LYS A 516 -3.63 4.52 29.98
N TRP A 517 -3.85 3.22 30.12
CA TRP A 517 -5.20 2.63 30.02
C TRP A 517 -5.78 2.47 31.42
N ASN A 518 -7.11 2.53 31.53
CA ASN A 518 -7.81 2.38 32.80
C ASN A 518 -8.31 0.94 32.93
N HIS A 519 -8.06 0.31 34.07
CA HIS A 519 -8.66 -0.99 34.38
C HIS A 519 -10.14 -0.80 34.73
N CYS A 520 -11.03 -1.58 34.10
CA CYS A 520 -12.44 -1.62 34.42
C CYS A 520 -12.72 -2.88 35.24
N ASP A 521 -13.05 -2.72 36.53
CA ASP A 521 -13.26 -3.82 37.47
C ASP A 521 -14.43 -4.73 37.09
N GLN A 522 -15.49 -4.15 36.52
CA GLN A 522 -16.67 -4.92 36.10
C GLN A 522 -16.41 -5.76 34.83
N CYS A 523 -15.48 -5.33 33.96
CA CYS A 523 -15.11 -6.09 32.78
C CYS A 523 -13.84 -6.93 32.95
N ASP A 524 -13.18 -6.80 34.10
CA ASP A 524 -11.86 -7.34 34.41
C ASP A 524 -10.83 -7.16 33.28
N LYS A 525 -10.78 -5.93 32.73
CA LYS A 525 -9.86 -5.62 31.61
C LYS A 525 -9.48 -4.15 31.56
N CYS A 526 -8.28 -3.90 31.05
CA CYS A 526 -7.86 -2.55 30.70
C CYS A 526 -8.55 -2.06 29.42
N VAL A 527 -9.06 -0.84 29.46
CA VAL A 527 -9.70 -0.14 28.35
C VAL A 527 -9.08 1.24 28.14
N LYS A 528 -9.30 1.81 26.96
CA LYS A 528 -8.86 3.17 26.65
C LYS A 528 -9.45 4.16 27.66
N PRO A 529 -8.74 5.24 28.04
CA PRO A 529 -9.25 6.22 29.03
C PRO A 529 -10.61 6.83 28.71
N ARG A 530 -10.92 6.95 27.41
CA ARG A 530 -12.18 7.50 26.91
C ARG A 530 -13.35 6.51 26.97
N TYR A 531 -13.11 5.25 27.30
CA TYR A 531 -14.17 4.23 27.40
C TYR A 531 -14.70 4.20 28.82
N VAL A 532 -16.02 4.24 28.93
CA VAL A 532 -16.76 4.08 30.18
C VAL A 532 -17.53 2.77 30.11
N HIS A 533 -17.73 2.13 31.26
CA HIS A 533 -18.60 0.96 31.34
C HIS A 533 -20.04 1.41 31.04
N CYS A 534 -20.72 0.73 30.12
CA CYS A 534 -22.12 1.03 29.81
C CYS A 534 -22.98 0.53 30.98
N ALA A 535 -23.84 1.38 31.53
CA ALA A 535 -24.91 0.90 32.41
C ALA A 535 -25.85 0.01 31.59
N GLU A 536 -26.36 -1.07 32.21
CA GLU A 536 -27.27 -2.03 31.58
C GLU A 536 -28.52 -1.38 30.97
#